data_AF-A0A1Y3SEC0-F1
#
_entry.id   AF-A0A1Y3SEC0-F1
#
_cell.length_a   1.000
_cell.length_b   1.000
_cell.length_c   1.000
_cell.angle_alpha   90.00
_cell.angle_beta   90.00
_cell.angle_gamma   90.00
#
_symmetry.space_group_name_H-M   'P 1'
#
loop_
_entity.id
_entity.type
_entity.pdbx_description
1 polymer ?
#
loop_
_entity_poly.entity_id
_entity_poly.type
_entity_poly.pdbx_seq_one_letter_code
_entity_poly.pdbx_strand_id
1 'polypeptide(L)'
;MGSFDSILDSFPLWHGCDSPLVKALQQKNYPAIYAALRRLDGPLKDDAFPAFFCALFCSVRAFQAVMEHCSPKELSASLCSTSLLNGLSPPGHSMPDNTWWSAVNLAAYLDKPEALDLLLKAGCSPNRASGCTYSPLEAAVLGRSLKCTQRLLEEPGLNTTVTKTLLTLWAQTEQADPLLDWCCQLLCGPLLGQEYSPFGPPPLPPGLTVAHTAQMGNLPLTLRLCRERPVELRHGSDAMAHIFSICICRLKARSDTDTLTDDASSSLWEVTDALLQACPTLLRREIPRRLLVHLALAHPEGIPPILAPWLDRMPGRLVVMDPREDQAFLTACMDGRWAERFGSELTPALKRSCSFPNPEWFECGTLSQHLACCKICGKPPKGALSALAKSALTDLSAQELAQQLLPGRLLDGEDPMLLLQALEEDEAIVDKRAAVLALHTKKEEADPYDL
;
A
#
# COMPACT_ATOMS: atom_id res chain seq x y z
N MET A 1 20.09 -7.58 5.62
CA MET A 1 19.92 -6.17 5.99
C MET A 1 21.21 -5.45 5.63
N GLY A 2 21.30 -4.90 4.40
CA GLY A 2 22.37 -4.00 3.99
C GLY A 2 21.77 -2.60 3.92
N SER A 3 22.34 -1.68 4.68
CA SER A 3 21.87 -0.29 4.82
C SER A 3 22.02 0.46 3.49
N PHE A 4 20.96 1.20 3.13
CA PHE A 4 20.90 2.11 1.99
C PHE A 4 21.35 3.53 2.35
N ASP A 5 21.90 3.73 3.56
CA ASP A 5 22.20 5.07 4.10
C ASP A 5 23.56 5.62 3.68
N SER A 6 24.40 4.86 2.98
CA SER A 6 25.76 5.32 2.62
C SER A 6 25.87 6.08 1.29
N ILE A 7 24.75 6.50 0.67
CA ILE A 7 24.75 7.26 -0.60
C ILE A 7 24.26 8.72 -0.41
N LEU A 8 23.70 9.06 0.76
CA LEU A 8 23.11 10.39 0.98
C LEU A 8 24.09 11.42 1.59
N ASP A 9 25.19 11.00 2.20
CA ASP A 9 26.15 11.91 2.87
C ASP A 9 27.25 12.48 1.94
N SER A 10 27.12 12.34 0.62
CA SER A 10 28.13 12.78 -0.36
C SER A 10 27.66 13.88 -1.32
N PHE A 11 26.50 14.50 -1.11
CA PHE A 11 25.99 15.50 -2.05
C PHE A 11 26.02 16.92 -1.48
N PRO A 12 26.69 17.88 -2.15
CA PRO A 12 26.66 19.27 -1.71
C PRO A 12 25.24 19.80 -1.87
N LEU A 13 24.68 20.36 -0.80
CA LEU A 13 23.51 21.22 -0.86
C LEU A 13 23.88 22.42 -1.76
N TRP A 14 23.29 22.50 -2.96
CA TRP A 14 23.53 23.56 -3.94
C TRP A 14 22.94 24.90 -3.48
N HIS A 15 23.58 25.57 -2.52
CA HIS A 15 23.38 26.99 -2.25
C HIS A 15 24.18 27.82 -3.25
N GLY A 16 23.49 28.34 -4.28
CA GLY A 16 24.01 29.40 -5.15
C GLY A 16 24.78 28.92 -6.37
N CYS A 17 24.08 28.53 -7.44
CA CYS A 17 24.68 28.52 -8.77
C CYS A 17 24.88 29.98 -9.20
N ASP A 18 26.04 30.56 -8.87
CA ASP A 18 26.41 31.93 -9.21
C ASP A 18 26.76 32.12 -10.69
N SER A 19 26.60 31.06 -11.49
CA SER A 19 26.85 31.05 -12.92
C SER A 19 26.14 32.21 -13.62
N PRO A 20 26.89 33.11 -14.29
CA PRO A 20 26.30 34.21 -15.05
C PRO A 20 25.31 33.72 -16.11
N LEU A 21 25.53 32.52 -16.66
CA LEU A 21 24.63 31.88 -17.62
C LEU A 21 23.29 31.51 -16.97
N VAL A 22 23.31 30.82 -15.82
CA VAL A 22 22.08 30.39 -15.13
C VAL A 22 21.25 31.59 -14.68
N LYS A 23 21.90 32.63 -14.13
CA LYS A 23 21.23 33.90 -13.79
C LYS A 23 20.59 34.55 -15.02
N ALA A 24 21.30 34.59 -16.15
CA ALA A 24 20.78 35.15 -17.39
C ALA A 24 19.58 34.33 -17.94
N LEU A 25 19.62 33.00 -17.83
CA LEU A 25 18.54 32.10 -18.22
C LEU A 25 17.30 32.29 -17.34
N GLN A 26 17.46 32.36 -16.02
CA GLN A 26 16.36 32.63 -15.08
C GLN A 26 15.66 33.97 -15.37
N GLN A 27 16.45 35.01 -15.69
CA GLN A 27 15.93 36.33 -16.04
C GLN A 27 15.44 36.43 -17.50
N LYS A 28 15.59 35.36 -18.29
CA LYS A 28 15.30 35.33 -19.74
C LYS A 28 15.98 36.46 -20.52
N ASN A 29 17.18 36.86 -20.09
CA ASN A 29 17.97 37.92 -20.70
C ASN A 29 18.76 37.35 -21.89
N TYR A 30 18.11 37.23 -23.05
CA TYR A 30 18.69 36.60 -24.25
C TYR A 30 20.07 37.17 -24.66
N PRO A 31 20.30 38.50 -24.72
CA PRO A 31 21.63 39.02 -24.99
C PRO A 31 22.70 38.52 -24.00
N ALA A 32 22.38 38.49 -22.70
CA ALA A 32 23.30 38.00 -21.68
C ALA A 32 23.53 36.49 -21.77
N ILE A 33 22.51 35.70 -22.11
CA ILE A 33 22.62 34.25 -22.35
C ILE A 33 23.64 33.99 -23.46
N TYR A 34 23.48 34.60 -24.64
CA TYR A 34 24.40 34.36 -25.76
C TYR A 34 25.80 34.93 -25.49
N ALA A 35 25.92 36.04 -24.77
CA ALA A 35 27.21 36.58 -24.37
C ALA A 35 27.94 35.64 -23.39
N ALA A 36 27.22 35.01 -22.46
CA ALA A 36 27.76 34.02 -21.55
C ALA A 36 28.19 32.74 -22.29
N LEU A 37 27.35 32.20 -23.17
CA LEU A 37 27.67 31.01 -23.98
C LEU A 37 28.91 31.21 -24.86
N ARG A 38 29.08 32.38 -25.50
CA ARG A 38 30.28 32.69 -26.30
C ARG A 38 31.58 32.75 -25.50
N ARG A 39 31.50 32.98 -24.19
CA ARG A 39 32.65 33.05 -23.28
C ARG A 39 32.99 31.68 -22.67
N LEU A 40 32.19 30.64 -22.92
CA LEU A 40 32.48 29.31 -22.42
C LEU A 40 33.59 28.66 -23.24
N ASP A 41 34.73 28.43 -22.60
CA ASP A 41 35.84 27.67 -23.16
C ASP A 41 35.59 26.15 -22.97
N GLY A 42 34.61 25.62 -23.72
CA GLY A 42 34.29 24.18 -23.76
C GLY A 42 32.87 23.82 -23.32
N PRO A 43 32.59 22.51 -23.11
CA PRO A 43 31.28 22.05 -22.69
C PRO A 43 30.99 22.44 -21.22
N LEU A 44 29.72 22.70 -20.94
CA LEU A 44 29.20 22.89 -19.60
C LEU A 44 29.41 21.60 -18.81
N LYS A 45 30.04 21.71 -17.63
CA LYS A 45 30.25 20.59 -16.70
C LYS A 45 29.34 20.74 -15.49
N ASP A 46 29.79 21.50 -14.49
CA ASP A 46 29.11 21.60 -13.21
C ASP A 46 27.75 22.30 -13.32
N ASP A 47 27.63 23.33 -14.18
CA ASP A 47 26.39 24.09 -14.41
C ASP A 47 25.48 23.49 -15.50
N ALA A 48 25.83 22.34 -16.09
CA ALA A 48 25.13 21.81 -17.26
C ALA A 48 23.64 21.57 -16.99
N PHE A 49 23.30 20.93 -15.86
CA PHE A 49 21.91 20.61 -15.54
C PHE A 49 21.09 21.84 -15.12
N PRO A 50 21.56 22.73 -14.23
CA PRO A 50 20.85 23.98 -13.92
C PRO A 50 20.64 24.87 -15.16
N ALA A 51 21.64 24.99 -16.03
CA ALA A 51 21.52 25.73 -17.29
C ALA A 51 20.50 25.08 -18.21
N PHE A 52 20.56 23.75 -18.38
CA PHE A 52 19.56 22.98 -19.12
C PHE A 52 18.14 23.21 -18.58
N PHE A 53 17.93 23.07 -17.27
CA PHE A 53 16.63 23.22 -16.64
C PHE A 53 16.06 24.63 -16.84
N CYS A 54 16.85 25.67 -16.60
CA CYS A 54 16.41 27.04 -16.82
C CYS A 54 16.12 27.32 -18.31
N ALA A 55 16.86 26.70 -19.21
CA ALA A 55 16.67 26.83 -20.64
C ALA A 55 15.35 26.21 -21.14
N LEU A 56 14.77 25.22 -20.44
CA LEU A 56 13.44 24.66 -20.77
C LEU A 56 12.31 25.71 -20.70
N PHE A 57 12.53 26.80 -19.96
CA PHE A 57 11.57 27.90 -19.82
C PHE A 57 11.88 29.11 -20.73
N CYS A 58 12.91 28.99 -21.57
CA CYS A 58 13.34 29.99 -22.55
C CYS A 58 12.79 29.69 -23.95
N SER A 59 13.19 30.49 -24.95
CA SER A 59 12.89 30.20 -26.37
C SER A 59 13.65 28.95 -26.85
N VAL A 60 13.09 28.24 -27.83
CA VAL A 60 13.72 27.05 -28.44
C VAL A 60 15.13 27.35 -28.94
N ARG A 61 15.38 28.55 -29.48
CA ARG A 61 16.71 28.97 -29.94
C ARG A 61 17.70 29.10 -28.79
N ALA A 62 17.28 29.66 -27.66
CA ALA A 62 18.13 29.75 -26.47
C ALA A 62 18.40 28.36 -25.88
N PHE A 63 17.37 27.50 -25.84
CA PHE A 63 17.51 26.11 -25.41
C PHE A 63 18.50 25.34 -26.30
N GLN A 64 18.36 25.43 -27.63
CA GLN A 64 19.28 24.81 -28.58
C GLN A 64 20.71 25.33 -28.40
N ALA A 65 20.90 26.64 -28.21
CA ALA A 65 22.22 27.20 -27.97
C ALA A 65 22.85 26.69 -26.67
N VAL A 66 22.06 26.48 -25.60
CA VAL A 66 22.58 25.82 -24.38
C VAL A 66 22.93 24.36 -24.65
N MET A 67 22.07 23.64 -25.38
CA MET A 67 22.31 22.24 -25.77
C MET A 67 23.58 22.04 -26.60
N GLU A 68 23.96 22.99 -27.46
CA GLU A 68 25.22 22.93 -28.22
C GLU A 68 26.46 22.95 -27.31
N HIS A 69 26.33 23.47 -26.09
CA HIS A 69 27.37 23.49 -25.07
C HIS A 69 27.22 22.38 -24.01
N CYS A 70 26.19 21.53 -24.09
CA CYS A 70 26.01 20.37 -23.19
C CYS A 70 26.24 19.08 -23.96
N SER A 71 26.99 18.11 -23.42
CA SER A 71 27.05 16.81 -24.10
C SER A 71 25.75 16.01 -23.85
N PRO A 72 25.13 15.41 -24.89
CA PRO A 72 23.92 14.59 -24.72
C PRO A 72 24.15 13.40 -23.80
N LYS A 73 25.37 12.84 -23.81
CA LYS A 73 25.77 11.76 -22.90
C LYS A 73 25.76 12.21 -21.45
N GLU A 74 26.32 13.38 -21.13
CA GLU A 74 26.28 13.93 -19.77
C GLU A 74 24.85 14.25 -19.35
N LEU A 75 24.03 14.83 -20.22
CA LEU A 75 22.61 15.10 -19.90
C LEU A 75 21.78 13.82 -19.70
N SER A 76 22.10 12.75 -20.42
CA SER A 76 21.44 11.44 -20.25
C SER A 76 21.86 10.71 -18.97
N ALA A 77 23.09 10.95 -18.50
CA ALA A 77 23.65 10.35 -17.31
C ALA A 77 23.40 11.18 -16.04
N SER A 78 23.18 12.49 -16.19
CA SER A 78 22.92 13.41 -15.09
C SER A 78 21.48 13.25 -14.61
N LEU A 79 21.32 12.92 -13.33
CA LEU A 79 20.05 12.85 -12.64
C LEU A 79 19.96 14.01 -11.65
N CYS A 80 18.78 14.60 -11.50
CA CYS A 80 18.52 15.59 -10.46
C CYS A 80 17.30 15.23 -9.62
N SER A 81 17.40 15.49 -8.32
CA SER A 81 16.31 15.28 -7.39
C SER A 81 15.32 16.44 -7.40
N THR A 82 14.06 16.14 -7.12
CA THR A 82 12.97 17.14 -7.07
C THR A 82 13.22 18.25 -6.07
N SER A 83 13.84 17.95 -4.93
CA SER A 83 14.19 18.94 -3.91
C SER A 83 15.09 20.05 -4.45
N LEU A 84 15.98 19.74 -5.41
CA LEU A 84 16.82 20.73 -6.07
C LEU A 84 16.05 21.57 -7.08
N LEU A 85 15.08 20.97 -7.78
CA LEU A 85 14.33 21.62 -8.84
C LEU A 85 13.19 22.50 -8.33
N ASN A 86 12.62 22.20 -7.15
CA ASN A 86 11.59 23.02 -6.53
C ASN A 86 12.08 24.45 -6.23
N GLY A 87 13.38 24.64 -5.98
CA GLY A 87 13.99 25.97 -5.83
C GLY A 87 14.16 26.76 -7.14
N LEU A 88 14.04 26.10 -8.30
CA LEU A 88 14.24 26.68 -9.63
C LEU A 88 12.94 26.76 -10.45
N SER A 89 11.87 26.10 -10.00
CA SER A 89 10.63 25.97 -10.75
C SER A 89 9.78 27.25 -10.69
N PRO A 90 9.12 27.66 -11.79
CA PRO A 90 8.16 28.76 -11.76
C PRO A 90 6.94 28.41 -10.89
N PRO A 91 6.28 29.40 -10.27
CA PRO A 91 5.11 29.16 -9.43
C PRO A 91 4.00 28.45 -10.22
N GLY A 92 3.39 27.42 -9.60
CA GLY A 92 2.27 26.65 -10.17
C GLY A 92 2.63 25.26 -10.73
N HIS A 93 3.91 24.87 -10.73
CA HIS A 93 4.33 23.51 -11.12
C HIS A 93 4.86 22.78 -9.89
N SER A 94 4.01 21.99 -9.24
CA SER A 94 4.44 21.07 -8.18
C SER A 94 5.00 19.80 -8.83
N MET A 95 6.20 19.38 -8.43
CA MET A 95 6.76 18.09 -8.82
C MET A 95 6.62 17.07 -7.68
N PRO A 96 6.45 15.77 -7.99
CA PRO A 96 6.38 14.74 -6.96
C PRO A 96 7.66 14.67 -6.12
N ASP A 97 7.52 14.73 -4.81
CA ASP A 97 8.64 14.69 -3.87
C ASP A 97 9.50 13.43 -4.02
N ASN A 98 10.80 13.57 -3.69
CA ASN A 98 11.78 12.48 -3.68
C ASN A 98 11.94 11.73 -5.01
N THR A 99 11.63 12.38 -6.14
CA THR A 99 11.81 11.79 -7.46
C THR A 99 13.08 12.27 -8.15
N TRP A 100 13.71 11.35 -8.89
CA TRP A 100 14.93 11.59 -9.68
C TRP A 100 14.58 11.69 -11.15
N TRP A 101 15.09 12.74 -11.79
CA TRP A 101 14.75 13.11 -13.16
C TRP A 101 15.97 13.15 -14.07
N SER A 102 15.83 12.58 -15.27
CA SER A 102 16.72 12.88 -16.39
C SER A 102 16.25 14.12 -17.16
N ALA A 103 17.12 14.65 -18.01
CA ALA A 103 16.78 15.73 -18.94
C ALA A 103 15.54 15.41 -19.82
N VAL A 104 15.46 14.17 -20.33
CA VAL A 104 14.34 13.72 -21.17
C VAL A 104 13.04 13.64 -20.36
N ASN A 105 13.10 13.13 -19.13
CA ASN A 105 11.94 13.07 -18.24
C ASN A 105 11.40 14.46 -17.91
N LEU A 106 12.26 15.46 -17.68
CA LEU A 106 11.82 16.82 -17.39
C LEU A 106 11.17 17.50 -18.58
N ALA A 107 11.79 17.39 -19.76
CA ALA A 107 11.18 17.92 -20.98
C ALA A 107 9.81 17.29 -21.26
N ALA A 108 9.71 15.98 -21.02
CA ALA A 108 8.46 15.24 -21.13
C ALA A 108 7.41 15.70 -20.12
N TYR A 109 7.76 15.85 -18.84
CA TYR A 109 6.85 16.26 -17.75
C TYR A 109 6.36 17.71 -17.87
N LEU A 110 7.22 18.62 -18.36
CA LEU A 110 6.94 20.06 -18.45
C LEU A 110 6.26 20.48 -19.78
N ASP A 111 5.74 19.52 -20.55
CA ASP A 111 5.17 19.69 -21.89
C ASP A 111 6.07 20.54 -22.82
N LYS A 112 7.34 20.14 -22.97
CA LYS A 112 8.32 20.79 -23.86
C LYS A 112 8.63 19.92 -25.08
N PRO A 113 7.70 19.76 -26.05
CA PRO A 113 7.87 18.83 -27.16
C PRO A 113 9.06 19.19 -28.06
N GLU A 114 9.37 20.47 -28.27
CA GLU A 114 10.53 20.89 -29.07
C GLU A 114 11.86 20.56 -28.39
N ALA A 115 11.94 20.75 -27.06
CA ALA A 115 13.12 20.39 -26.28
C ALA A 115 13.29 18.86 -26.24
N LEU A 116 12.20 18.14 -26.07
CA LEU A 116 12.16 16.68 -26.09
C LEU A 116 12.63 16.14 -27.44
N ASP A 117 12.15 16.69 -28.55
CA ASP A 117 12.57 16.31 -29.90
C ASP A 117 14.08 16.53 -30.12
N LEU A 118 14.63 17.66 -29.66
CA LEU A 118 16.07 17.92 -29.71
C LEU A 118 16.88 16.92 -28.88
N LEU A 119 16.41 16.56 -27.68
CA LEU A 119 17.07 15.58 -26.82
C LEU A 119 17.08 14.18 -27.44
N LEU A 120 15.95 13.75 -28.01
CA LEU A 120 15.83 12.46 -28.68
C LEU A 120 16.73 12.40 -29.93
N LYS A 121 16.73 13.46 -30.76
CA LYS A 121 17.64 13.59 -31.92
C LYS A 121 19.11 13.59 -31.53
N ALA A 122 19.43 14.07 -30.33
CA ALA A 122 20.78 14.05 -29.78
C ALA A 122 21.19 12.65 -29.25
N GLY A 123 20.33 11.64 -29.39
CA GLY A 123 20.60 10.26 -29.01
C GLY A 123 20.25 9.91 -27.57
N CYS A 124 19.54 10.79 -26.85
CA CYS A 124 19.00 10.45 -25.53
C CYS A 124 17.93 9.36 -25.68
N SER A 125 17.93 8.38 -24.76
CA SER A 125 17.00 7.26 -24.80
C SER A 125 15.55 7.71 -24.53
N PRO A 126 14.55 7.26 -25.32
CA PRO A 126 13.13 7.46 -25.00
C PRO A 126 12.65 6.57 -23.84
N ASN A 127 13.50 5.66 -23.36
CA ASN A 127 13.19 4.70 -22.30
C ASN A 127 13.73 5.15 -20.94
N ARG A 128 13.26 4.49 -19.87
CA ARG A 128 13.69 4.79 -18.50
C ARG A 128 15.21 4.65 -18.36
N ALA A 129 15.86 5.74 -17.94
CA ALA A 129 17.27 5.73 -17.57
C ALA A 129 17.48 5.03 -16.21
N SER A 130 18.66 4.44 -16.01
CA SER A 130 19.03 3.85 -14.72
C SER A 130 18.99 4.91 -13.62
N GLY A 131 18.33 4.62 -12.50
CA GLY A 131 18.19 5.56 -11.37
C GLY A 131 17.04 6.57 -11.48
N CYS A 132 16.38 6.69 -12.64
CA CYS A 132 15.14 7.48 -12.74
C CYS A 132 13.95 6.77 -12.10
N THR A 133 13.09 7.54 -11.42
CA THR A 133 11.82 7.03 -10.89
C THR A 133 10.84 6.66 -12.01
N TYR A 134 10.82 7.48 -13.08
CA TYR A 134 9.87 7.35 -14.18
C TYR A 134 10.58 7.14 -15.52
N SER A 135 9.91 6.51 -16.50
CA SER A 135 10.26 6.61 -17.91
C SER A 135 9.85 7.98 -18.47
N PRO A 136 10.44 8.42 -19.59
CA PRO A 136 9.97 9.62 -20.27
C PRO A 136 8.46 9.61 -20.58
N LEU A 137 7.92 8.45 -20.97
CA LEU A 137 6.48 8.29 -21.23
C LEU A 137 5.64 8.45 -19.97
N GLU A 138 6.04 7.82 -18.85
CA GLU A 138 5.37 7.99 -17.56
C GLU A 138 5.42 9.45 -17.09
N ALA A 139 6.57 10.11 -17.27
CA ALA A 139 6.75 11.52 -16.94
C ALA A 139 5.83 12.42 -17.77
N ALA A 140 5.68 12.17 -19.08
CA ALA A 140 4.76 12.92 -19.93
C ALA A 140 3.30 12.79 -19.46
N VAL A 141 2.85 11.56 -19.15
CA VAL A 141 1.47 11.30 -18.70
C VAL A 141 1.23 11.93 -17.33
N LEU A 142 2.17 11.78 -16.40
CA LEU A 142 2.12 12.40 -15.08
C LEU A 142 2.06 13.94 -15.17
N GLY A 143 2.82 14.51 -16.11
CA GLY A 143 2.84 15.93 -16.42
C GLY A 143 1.70 16.41 -17.32
N ARG A 144 0.73 15.55 -17.66
CA ARG A 144 -0.41 15.89 -18.55
C ARG A 144 0.03 16.44 -19.91
N SER A 145 1.22 16.03 -20.35
CA SER A 145 1.93 16.59 -21.49
C SER A 145 1.56 15.84 -22.76
N LEU A 146 0.41 16.21 -23.33
CA LEU A 146 -0.18 15.51 -24.47
C LEU A 146 0.77 15.46 -25.68
N LYS A 147 1.42 16.58 -25.99
CA LYS A 147 2.32 16.69 -27.16
C LYS A 147 3.57 15.85 -26.96
N CYS A 148 4.15 15.88 -25.76
CA CYS A 148 5.28 15.01 -25.42
C CYS A 148 4.90 13.53 -25.48
N THR A 149 3.69 13.17 -25.03
CA THR A 149 3.17 11.80 -25.11
C THR A 149 3.08 11.34 -26.56
N GLN A 150 2.47 12.14 -27.45
CA GLN A 150 2.41 11.85 -28.89
C GLN A 150 3.80 11.67 -29.48
N ARG A 151 4.70 12.62 -29.23
CA ARG A 151 6.06 12.60 -29.78
C ARG A 151 6.85 11.38 -29.32
N LEU A 152 6.71 10.95 -28.06
CA LEU A 152 7.37 9.74 -27.56
C LEU A 152 6.83 8.47 -28.22
N LEU A 153 5.52 8.38 -28.45
CA LEU A 153 4.90 7.22 -29.11
C LEU A 153 5.36 7.05 -30.57
N GLU A 154 5.90 8.10 -31.19
CA GLU A 154 6.50 8.06 -32.52
C GLU A 154 7.96 7.53 -32.51
N GLU A 155 8.60 7.41 -31.33
CA GLU A 155 10.01 7.01 -31.25
C GLU A 155 10.21 5.51 -31.49
N PRO A 156 11.09 5.12 -32.45
CA PRO A 156 11.42 3.72 -32.66
C PRO A 156 12.13 3.15 -31.43
N GLY A 157 11.66 2.00 -30.96
CA GLY A 157 12.24 1.34 -29.79
C GLY A 157 11.77 1.88 -28.43
N LEU A 158 10.73 2.73 -28.40
CA LEU A 158 10.01 3.01 -27.17
C LEU A 158 9.49 1.71 -26.54
N ASN A 159 9.77 1.53 -25.26
CA ASN A 159 9.24 0.43 -24.48
C ASN A 159 7.78 0.72 -24.11
N THR A 160 6.88 -0.06 -24.68
CA THR A 160 5.43 -0.02 -24.47
C THR A 160 4.94 -1.03 -23.41
N THR A 161 5.80 -1.48 -22.50
CA THR A 161 5.34 -2.30 -21.37
C THR A 161 4.48 -1.47 -20.42
N VAL A 162 3.30 -1.97 -20.10
CA VAL A 162 2.41 -1.36 -19.09
C VAL A 162 3.04 -1.49 -17.70
N THR A 163 3.35 -0.35 -17.08
CA THR A 163 4.00 -0.29 -15.76
C THR A 163 2.99 0.00 -14.65
N LYS A 164 3.40 -0.24 -13.39
CA LYS A 164 2.62 0.15 -12.20
C LYS A 164 2.23 1.62 -12.22
N THR A 165 3.17 2.51 -12.54
CA THR A 165 2.93 3.96 -12.57
C THR A 165 1.88 4.33 -13.60
N LEU A 166 2.00 3.81 -14.83
CA LEU A 166 0.99 4.06 -15.87
C LEU A 166 -0.39 3.55 -15.44
N LEU A 167 -0.46 2.36 -14.82
CA LEU A 167 -1.73 1.84 -14.29
C LEU A 167 -2.32 2.72 -13.17
N THR A 168 -1.48 3.32 -12.31
CA THR A 168 -1.93 4.28 -11.28
C THR A 168 -2.51 5.53 -11.93
N LEU A 169 -1.82 6.09 -12.92
CA LEU A 169 -2.30 7.27 -13.65
C LEU A 169 -3.59 6.96 -14.43
N TRP A 170 -3.67 5.80 -15.05
CA TRP A 170 -4.86 5.33 -15.76
C TRP A 170 -6.09 5.19 -14.85
N ALA A 171 -5.87 4.87 -13.57
CA ALA A 171 -6.96 4.76 -12.62
C ALA A 171 -7.52 6.12 -12.17
N GLN A 172 -6.76 7.20 -12.37
CA GLN A 172 -7.14 8.56 -12.00
C GLN A 172 -7.99 9.24 -13.08
N THR A 173 -8.20 8.62 -14.24
CA THR A 173 -8.98 9.18 -15.36
C THR A 173 -10.48 9.38 -15.05
N GLU A 174 -10.94 9.05 -13.84
CA GLU A 174 -12.29 9.35 -13.36
C GLU A 174 -12.37 10.67 -12.58
N GLN A 175 -11.22 11.31 -12.28
CA GLN A 175 -11.12 12.46 -11.37
C GLN A 175 -11.27 13.83 -12.06
N ALA A 176 -11.98 13.90 -13.19
CA ALA A 176 -12.21 15.12 -13.98
C ALA A 176 -10.92 15.84 -14.44
N ASP A 177 -9.89 15.08 -14.83
CA ASP A 177 -8.64 15.59 -15.42
C ASP A 177 -8.58 15.26 -16.92
N PRO A 178 -9.11 16.14 -17.79
CA PRO A 178 -9.26 15.84 -19.22
C PRO A 178 -7.91 15.66 -19.93
N LEU A 179 -6.84 16.28 -19.43
CA LEU A 179 -5.52 16.15 -20.04
C LEU A 179 -4.90 14.79 -19.72
N LEU A 180 -5.06 14.33 -18.47
CA LEU A 180 -4.67 12.97 -18.10
C LEU A 180 -5.45 11.94 -18.91
N ASP A 181 -6.76 12.15 -19.07
CA ASP A 181 -7.61 11.29 -19.89
C ASP A 181 -7.05 11.21 -21.31
N TRP A 182 -6.83 12.34 -21.98
CA TRP A 182 -6.28 12.35 -23.33
C TRP A 182 -4.90 11.69 -23.43
N CYS A 183 -4.03 11.88 -22.44
CA CYS A 183 -2.74 11.18 -22.41
C CYS A 183 -2.93 9.66 -22.33
N CYS A 184 -3.75 9.17 -21.40
CA CYS A 184 -4.06 7.74 -21.28
C CYS A 184 -4.76 7.17 -22.53
N GLN A 185 -5.60 7.96 -23.18
CA GLN A 185 -6.26 7.58 -24.44
C GLN A 185 -5.25 7.32 -25.56
N LEU A 186 -4.24 8.18 -25.73
CA LEU A 186 -3.19 7.97 -26.73
C LEU A 186 -2.41 6.67 -26.52
N LEU A 187 -2.31 6.21 -25.27
CA LEU A 187 -1.62 4.97 -24.94
C LEU A 187 -2.43 3.71 -25.31
N CYS A 188 -3.74 3.81 -25.51
CA CYS A 188 -4.61 2.64 -25.69
C CYS A 188 -4.24 1.80 -26.92
N GLY A 189 -4.03 2.45 -28.08
CA GLY A 189 -3.64 1.74 -29.29
C GLY A 189 -2.27 1.06 -29.14
N PRO A 190 -1.19 1.82 -28.85
CA PRO A 190 0.17 1.28 -28.74
C PRO A 190 0.37 0.26 -27.61
N LEU A 191 -0.30 0.44 -26.46
CA LEU A 191 -0.09 -0.42 -25.29
C LEU A 191 -1.07 -1.60 -25.22
N LEU A 192 -2.31 -1.43 -25.69
CA LEU A 192 -3.37 -2.43 -25.52
C LEU A 192 -3.85 -3.05 -26.85
N GLY A 193 -3.45 -2.51 -28.00
CA GLY A 193 -3.88 -2.98 -29.31
C GLY A 193 -5.38 -2.81 -29.57
N GLN A 194 -6.03 -1.89 -28.85
CA GLN A 194 -7.47 -1.62 -28.98
C GLN A 194 -7.71 -0.27 -29.65
N GLU A 195 -8.58 -0.26 -30.68
CA GLU A 195 -9.11 0.98 -31.24
C GLU A 195 -10.05 1.64 -30.22
N TYR A 196 -9.86 2.94 -30.01
CA TYR A 196 -10.47 3.67 -28.89
C TYR A 196 -11.60 4.61 -29.35
N SER A 197 -12.59 4.81 -28.47
CA SER A 197 -13.71 5.74 -28.65
C SER A 197 -13.50 7.01 -27.81
N PRO A 198 -13.40 8.21 -28.43
CA PRO A 198 -13.04 9.48 -27.77
C PRO A 198 -14.00 9.97 -26.67
N PHE A 199 -15.11 9.27 -26.46
CA PHE A 199 -16.16 9.65 -25.51
C PHE A 199 -16.29 8.69 -24.32
N GLY A 200 -15.49 7.61 -24.26
CA GLY A 200 -15.51 6.64 -23.17
C GLY A 200 -14.26 6.69 -22.30
N PRO A 201 -14.30 6.19 -21.05
CA PRO A 201 -13.09 6.05 -20.25
C PRO A 201 -12.09 5.10 -20.95
N PRO A 202 -10.78 5.28 -20.78
CA PRO A 202 -9.78 4.52 -21.52
C PRO A 202 -9.84 3.03 -21.11
N PRO A 203 -9.87 2.07 -22.05
CA PRO A 203 -10.10 0.66 -21.75
C PRO A 203 -9.10 0.08 -20.76
N LEU A 204 -9.57 -0.81 -19.89
CA LEU A 204 -8.71 -1.53 -18.97
C LEU A 204 -7.95 -2.65 -19.71
N PRO A 205 -6.68 -2.93 -19.37
CA PRO A 205 -5.92 -4.01 -20.01
C PRO A 205 -6.63 -5.38 -19.91
N PRO A 206 -6.61 -6.21 -20.97
CA PRO A 206 -7.16 -7.56 -20.90
C PRO A 206 -6.33 -8.41 -19.93
N GLY A 207 -7.01 -9.24 -19.11
CA GLY A 207 -6.36 -10.08 -18.10
C GLY A 207 -5.97 -9.38 -16.79
N LEU A 208 -6.11 -8.05 -16.70
CA LEU A 208 -5.97 -7.35 -15.43
C LEU A 208 -7.13 -7.71 -14.48
N THR A 209 -6.79 -8.19 -13.28
CA THR A 209 -7.77 -8.60 -12.25
C THR A 209 -7.63 -7.74 -10.99
N VAL A 210 -8.68 -7.71 -10.17
CA VAL A 210 -8.68 -6.97 -8.89
C VAL A 210 -7.59 -7.45 -7.92
N ALA A 211 -7.19 -8.72 -8.01
CA ALA A 211 -6.12 -9.28 -7.18
C ALA A 211 -4.77 -8.64 -7.53
N HIS A 212 -4.45 -8.53 -8.82
CA HIS A 212 -3.21 -7.90 -9.29
C HIS A 212 -3.13 -6.44 -8.86
N THR A 213 -4.22 -5.68 -8.98
CA THR A 213 -4.22 -4.25 -8.65
C THR A 213 -4.16 -4.00 -7.15
N ALA A 214 -4.85 -4.82 -6.36
CA ALA A 214 -4.79 -4.77 -4.90
C ALA A 214 -3.40 -5.17 -4.38
N GLN A 215 -2.77 -6.21 -4.94
CA GLN A 215 -1.41 -6.62 -4.62
C GLN A 215 -0.41 -5.48 -4.85
N MET A 216 -0.61 -4.70 -5.91
CA MET A 216 0.24 -3.55 -6.22
C MET A 216 -0.11 -2.31 -5.37
N GLY A 217 -1.14 -2.37 -4.52
CA GLY A 217 -1.61 -1.24 -3.72
C GLY A 217 -2.28 -0.13 -4.55
N ASN A 218 -2.72 -0.43 -5.77
CA ASN A 218 -3.43 0.52 -6.63
C ASN A 218 -4.95 0.42 -6.37
N LEU A 219 -5.37 1.04 -5.26
CA LEU A 219 -6.76 1.05 -4.80
C LEU A 219 -7.72 1.70 -5.82
N PRO A 220 -7.42 2.85 -6.45
CA PRO A 220 -8.29 3.45 -7.46
C PRO A 220 -8.55 2.51 -8.65
N LEU A 221 -7.51 1.79 -9.11
CA LEU A 221 -7.69 0.85 -10.22
C LEU A 221 -8.50 -0.37 -9.82
N THR A 222 -8.33 -0.82 -8.57
CA THR A 222 -9.11 -1.91 -8.00
C THR A 222 -10.59 -1.52 -7.94
N LEU A 223 -10.90 -0.29 -7.49
CA LEU A 223 -12.25 0.27 -7.47
C LEU A 223 -12.87 0.28 -8.87
N ARG A 224 -12.15 0.81 -9.85
CA ARG A 224 -12.59 0.89 -11.25
C ARG A 224 -12.84 -0.50 -11.85
N LEU A 225 -11.96 -1.46 -11.61
CA LEU A 225 -12.16 -2.86 -12.05
C LEU A 225 -13.42 -3.49 -11.47
N CYS A 226 -13.76 -3.20 -10.21
CA CYS A 226 -14.99 -3.71 -9.59
C CYS A 226 -16.25 -3.15 -10.26
N ARG A 227 -16.20 -1.92 -10.77
CA ARG A 227 -17.33 -1.25 -11.44
C ARG A 227 -17.51 -1.73 -12.88
N GLU A 228 -16.40 -1.89 -13.60
CA GLU A 228 -16.43 -2.19 -15.04
C GLU A 228 -16.47 -3.69 -15.37
N ARG A 229 -16.06 -4.57 -14.45
CA ARG A 229 -15.90 -6.01 -14.72
C ARG A 229 -16.48 -6.90 -13.62
N PRO A 230 -16.99 -8.09 -13.97
CA PRO A 230 -17.38 -9.06 -12.97
C PRO A 230 -16.15 -9.53 -12.17
N VAL A 231 -16.29 -9.61 -10.85
CA VAL A 231 -15.23 -10.06 -9.95
C VAL A 231 -15.42 -11.54 -9.61
N GLU A 232 -14.50 -12.37 -10.08
CA GLU A 232 -14.45 -13.77 -9.69
C GLU A 232 -14.14 -13.93 -8.19
N LEU A 233 -14.78 -14.91 -7.55
CA LEU A 233 -14.63 -15.15 -6.10
C LEU A 233 -13.16 -15.32 -5.65
N ARG A 234 -12.36 -16.02 -6.45
CA ARG A 234 -10.93 -16.22 -6.16
C ARG A 234 -10.18 -14.88 -6.16
N HIS A 235 -10.27 -14.13 -7.26
CA HIS A 235 -9.60 -12.84 -7.39
C HIS A 235 -10.08 -11.81 -6.36
N GLY A 236 -11.38 -11.79 -6.05
CA GLY A 236 -11.92 -10.94 -5.00
C GLY A 236 -11.39 -11.31 -3.61
N SER A 237 -11.23 -12.60 -3.32
CA SER A 237 -10.67 -13.07 -2.04
C SER A 237 -9.20 -12.70 -1.91
N ASP A 238 -8.42 -12.88 -2.97
CA ASP A 238 -6.99 -12.51 -3.01
C ASP A 238 -6.83 -10.98 -2.88
N ALA A 239 -7.69 -10.20 -3.55
CA ALA A 239 -7.71 -8.74 -3.41
C ALA A 239 -8.00 -8.30 -1.97
N MET A 240 -9.04 -8.86 -1.33
CA MET A 240 -9.38 -8.56 0.07
C MET A 240 -8.24 -8.92 1.03
N ALA A 241 -7.48 -9.99 0.77
CA ALA A 241 -6.30 -10.34 1.58
C ALA A 241 -5.19 -9.28 1.46
N HIS A 242 -4.92 -8.78 0.26
CA HIS A 242 -3.95 -7.69 0.08
C HIS A 242 -4.42 -6.38 0.72
N ILE A 243 -5.69 -6.02 0.56
CA ILE A 243 -6.29 -4.84 1.20
C ILE A 243 -6.23 -4.97 2.73
N PHE A 244 -6.51 -6.16 3.25
CA PHE A 244 -6.40 -6.47 4.67
C PHE A 244 -4.98 -6.29 5.20
N SER A 245 -3.97 -6.79 4.47
CA SER A 245 -2.57 -6.54 4.81
C SER A 245 -2.22 -5.05 4.85
N ILE A 246 -2.68 -4.27 3.85
CA ILE A 246 -2.49 -2.80 3.83
C ILE A 246 -3.14 -2.14 5.05
N CYS A 247 -4.36 -2.55 5.40
CA CYS A 247 -5.11 -2.04 6.56
C CYS A 247 -4.33 -2.30 7.87
N ILE A 248 -3.87 -3.53 8.10
CA ILE A 248 -3.09 -3.89 9.29
C ILE A 248 -1.77 -3.10 9.36
N CYS A 249 -1.04 -2.97 8.25
CA CYS A 249 0.20 -2.19 8.21
C CYS A 249 -0.04 -0.72 8.60
N ARG A 250 -1.13 -0.12 8.11
CA ARG A 250 -1.48 1.27 8.44
C ARG A 250 -1.92 1.44 9.89
N LEU A 251 -2.68 0.49 10.42
CA LEU A 251 -3.08 0.47 11.83
C LEU A 251 -1.87 0.38 12.75
N LYS A 252 -0.85 -0.42 12.39
CA LYS A 252 0.42 -0.49 13.13
C LYS A 252 1.22 0.80 13.05
N ALA A 253 1.31 1.46 11.90
CA ALA A 253 2.04 2.73 11.78
C ALA A 253 1.42 3.88 12.60
N ARG A 254 0.13 3.78 12.93
CA ARG A 254 -0.63 4.78 13.69
C ARG A 254 -0.21 4.88 15.15
N SER A 255 0.42 3.84 15.73
CA SER A 255 0.94 3.92 17.12
C SER A 255 2.11 4.89 17.25
N ASP A 256 2.81 5.17 16.15
CA ASP A 256 4.11 5.84 16.20
C ASP A 256 4.03 7.31 15.72
N THR A 257 3.00 7.69 14.97
CA THR A 257 2.84 9.05 14.42
C THR A 257 1.38 9.47 14.28
N ASP A 258 1.02 10.63 14.85
CA ASP A 258 -0.35 11.01 15.18
C ASP A 258 -1.17 11.62 14.02
N THR A 259 -0.74 11.50 12.75
CA THR A 259 -1.46 12.12 11.62
C THR A 259 -1.43 11.29 10.34
N LEU A 260 -2.38 10.37 10.19
CA LEU A 260 -2.78 9.89 8.87
C LEU A 260 -3.87 10.82 8.32
N THR A 261 -3.67 11.32 7.11
CA THR A 261 -4.67 12.08 6.35
C THR A 261 -5.89 11.20 6.07
N ASP A 262 -7.08 11.75 6.33
CA ASP A 262 -8.39 11.09 6.23
C ASP A 262 -8.62 10.35 4.89
N ASP A 263 -8.10 10.92 3.80
CA ASP A 263 -8.24 10.44 2.41
C ASP A 263 -7.81 8.98 2.19
N ALA A 264 -6.76 8.53 2.88
CA ALA A 264 -6.21 7.19 2.67
C ALA A 264 -7.15 6.08 3.19
N SER A 265 -7.93 6.38 4.24
CA SER A 265 -8.89 5.45 4.84
C SER A 265 -10.17 5.38 4.02
N SER A 266 -10.64 6.52 3.49
CA SER A 266 -11.80 6.55 2.57
C SER A 266 -11.61 5.60 1.38
N SER A 267 -10.41 5.62 0.79
CA SER A 267 -10.07 4.74 -0.34
C SER A 267 -10.20 3.25 -0.01
N LEU A 268 -9.90 2.83 1.23
CA LEU A 268 -10.03 1.42 1.62
C LEU A 268 -11.50 1.01 1.79
N TRP A 269 -12.34 1.89 2.33
CA TRP A 269 -13.78 1.63 2.50
C TRP A 269 -14.48 1.52 1.16
N GLU A 270 -14.21 2.45 0.24
CA GLU A 270 -14.79 2.47 -1.11
C GLU A 270 -14.42 1.22 -1.93
N VAL A 271 -13.15 0.80 -1.89
CA VAL A 271 -12.72 -0.42 -2.59
C VAL A 271 -13.36 -1.66 -1.97
N THR A 272 -13.46 -1.71 -0.63
CA THR A 272 -14.07 -2.85 0.06
C THR A 272 -15.56 -2.96 -0.27
N ASP A 273 -16.29 -1.84 -0.23
CA ASP A 273 -17.69 -1.78 -0.66
C ASP A 273 -17.84 -2.22 -2.11
N ALA A 274 -17.06 -1.67 -3.04
CA ALA A 274 -17.14 -2.02 -4.45
C ALA A 274 -16.84 -3.51 -4.73
N LEU A 275 -15.88 -4.11 -4.03
CA LEU A 275 -15.61 -5.55 -4.12
C LEU A 275 -16.79 -6.39 -3.61
N LEU A 276 -17.44 -5.96 -2.53
CA LEU A 276 -18.61 -6.65 -1.97
C LEU A 276 -19.85 -6.46 -2.83
N GLN A 277 -20.04 -5.31 -3.46
CA GLN A 277 -21.07 -5.09 -4.48
C GLN A 277 -20.86 -6.00 -5.68
N ALA A 278 -19.63 -6.08 -6.18
CA ALA A 278 -19.30 -6.91 -7.35
C ALA A 278 -19.34 -8.42 -7.03
N CYS A 279 -19.02 -8.83 -5.80
CA CYS A 279 -19.02 -10.24 -5.39
C CYS A 279 -19.49 -10.45 -3.93
N PRO A 280 -20.81 -10.41 -3.65
CA PRO A 280 -21.34 -10.51 -2.28
C PRO A 280 -20.99 -11.80 -1.55
N THR A 281 -20.70 -12.88 -2.30
CA THR A 281 -20.32 -14.18 -1.72
C THR A 281 -18.98 -14.15 -0.99
N LEU A 282 -18.16 -13.09 -1.19
CA LEU A 282 -16.95 -12.85 -0.41
C LEU A 282 -17.21 -12.79 1.10
N LEU A 283 -18.38 -12.30 1.53
CA LEU A 283 -18.76 -12.26 2.95
C LEU A 283 -18.79 -13.63 3.63
N ARG A 284 -18.89 -14.73 2.87
CA ARG A 284 -18.83 -16.09 3.44
C ARG A 284 -17.42 -16.52 3.81
N ARG A 285 -16.40 -15.79 3.34
CA ARG A 285 -14.98 -16.05 3.65
C ARG A 285 -14.59 -15.34 4.94
N GLU A 286 -13.53 -15.82 5.57
CA GLU A 286 -13.04 -15.28 6.84
C GLU A 286 -12.35 -13.92 6.67
N ILE A 287 -11.42 -13.81 5.71
CA ILE A 287 -10.63 -12.60 5.48
C ILE A 287 -11.51 -11.36 5.18
N PRO A 288 -12.51 -11.41 4.28
CA PRO A 288 -13.36 -10.24 4.04
C PRO A 288 -14.16 -9.79 5.28
N ARG A 289 -14.60 -10.74 6.12
CA ARG A 289 -15.28 -10.42 7.39
C ARG A 289 -14.33 -9.76 8.39
N ARG A 290 -13.12 -10.30 8.53
CA ARG A 290 -12.05 -9.69 9.35
C ARG A 290 -11.75 -8.28 8.87
N LEU A 291 -11.53 -8.08 7.57
CA LEU A 291 -11.25 -6.76 6.99
C LEU A 291 -12.36 -5.75 7.29
N LEU A 292 -13.63 -6.11 7.10
CA LEU A 292 -14.76 -5.22 7.40
C LEU A 292 -14.76 -4.75 8.84
N VAL A 293 -14.55 -5.68 9.77
CA VAL A 293 -14.48 -5.38 11.21
C VAL A 293 -13.32 -4.46 11.53
N HIS A 294 -12.13 -4.71 10.95
CA HIS A 294 -10.97 -3.84 11.14
C HIS A 294 -11.20 -2.43 10.60
N LEU A 295 -11.79 -2.30 9.40
CA LEU A 295 -12.12 -0.99 8.83
C LEU A 295 -13.14 -0.22 9.68
N ALA A 296 -14.13 -0.92 10.24
CA ALA A 296 -15.12 -0.33 11.14
C ALA A 296 -14.51 0.10 12.49
N LEU A 297 -13.59 -0.69 13.05
CA LEU A 297 -12.88 -0.34 14.29
C LEU A 297 -11.86 0.79 14.10
N ALA A 298 -11.30 0.92 12.89
CA ALA A 298 -10.31 1.94 12.56
C ALA A 298 -10.89 3.35 12.41
N HIS A 299 -12.20 3.46 12.19
CA HIS A 299 -12.88 4.73 11.96
C HIS A 299 -13.15 5.48 13.28
N PRO A 300 -12.80 6.78 13.38
CA PRO A 300 -12.83 7.52 14.64
C PRO A 300 -14.25 7.75 15.16
N GLU A 301 -15.21 8.04 14.27
CA GLU A 301 -16.56 8.48 14.69
C GLU A 301 -17.60 7.35 14.80
N GLY A 302 -17.28 6.12 14.41
CA GLY A 302 -18.29 5.07 14.29
C GLY A 302 -18.02 4.08 13.19
N ILE A 303 -19.03 3.25 12.90
CA ILE A 303 -19.03 2.43 11.69
C ILE A 303 -19.22 3.35 10.47
N PRO A 304 -18.34 3.29 9.45
CA PRO A 304 -18.54 4.05 8.22
C PRO A 304 -19.89 3.71 7.58
N PRO A 305 -20.72 4.70 7.18
CA PRO A 305 -22.04 4.45 6.60
C PRO A 305 -22.02 3.53 5.37
N ILE A 306 -20.95 3.61 4.57
CA ILE A 306 -20.75 2.76 3.38
C ILE A 306 -20.54 1.27 3.74
N LEU A 307 -20.03 0.97 4.94
CA LEU A 307 -19.76 -0.40 5.39
C LEU A 307 -20.89 -1.00 6.23
N ALA A 308 -21.75 -0.17 6.84
CA ALA A 308 -22.84 -0.64 7.70
C ALA A 308 -23.75 -1.71 7.04
N PRO A 309 -24.21 -1.55 5.78
CA PRO A 309 -25.06 -2.57 5.15
C PRO A 309 -24.38 -3.93 4.99
N TRP A 310 -23.06 -3.98 4.95
CA TRP A 310 -22.29 -5.21 4.82
C TRP A 310 -22.08 -5.92 6.16
N LEU A 311 -21.96 -5.16 7.24
CA LEU A 311 -21.92 -5.70 8.59
C LEU A 311 -23.26 -6.36 8.94
N ASP A 312 -24.39 -5.72 8.61
CA ASP A 312 -25.74 -6.26 8.85
C ASP A 312 -26.00 -7.56 8.07
N ARG A 313 -25.41 -7.68 6.88
CA ARG A 313 -25.54 -8.86 6.00
C ARG A 313 -24.51 -9.95 6.30
N MET A 314 -23.63 -9.74 7.27
CA MET A 314 -22.53 -10.67 7.53
C MET A 314 -23.08 -12.04 7.95
N PRO A 315 -22.70 -13.14 7.25
CA PRO A 315 -23.20 -14.45 7.58
C PRO A 315 -22.56 -14.96 8.87
N GLY A 316 -23.42 -15.28 9.83
CA GLY A 316 -23.02 -15.69 11.16
C GLY A 316 -22.56 -14.50 12.01
N ARG A 317 -22.78 -14.62 13.32
CA ARG A 317 -22.37 -13.58 14.28
C ARG A 317 -20.94 -13.73 14.76
N LEU A 318 -20.24 -14.78 14.33
CA LEU A 318 -18.92 -15.12 14.84
C LEU A 318 -17.83 -14.59 13.90
N VAL A 319 -17.00 -13.69 14.42
CA VAL A 319 -15.84 -13.14 13.69
C VAL A 319 -14.59 -13.78 14.28
N VAL A 320 -13.96 -14.64 13.47
CA VAL A 320 -12.78 -15.38 13.88
C VAL A 320 -11.53 -14.53 13.63
N MET A 321 -10.70 -14.37 14.66
CA MET A 321 -9.53 -13.50 14.66
C MET A 321 -8.25 -14.31 14.94
N ASP A 322 -7.14 -13.83 14.38
CA ASP A 322 -5.78 -14.30 14.65
C ASP A 322 -5.06 -13.28 15.53
N PRO A 323 -4.75 -13.62 16.81
CA PRO A 323 -4.06 -12.74 17.73
C PRO A 323 -2.74 -12.15 17.21
N ARG A 324 -2.05 -12.83 16.29
CA ARG A 324 -0.77 -12.37 15.74
C ARG A 324 -0.93 -11.26 14.71
N GLU A 325 -2.01 -11.32 13.95
CA GLU A 325 -2.31 -10.36 12.88
C GLU A 325 -3.23 -9.23 13.37
N ASP A 326 -4.12 -9.55 14.32
CA ASP A 326 -5.27 -8.73 14.71
C ASP A 326 -5.10 -7.97 16.03
N GLN A 327 -3.89 -7.50 16.34
CA GLN A 327 -3.60 -6.83 17.62
C GLN A 327 -4.47 -5.60 17.87
N ALA A 328 -4.65 -4.75 16.86
CA ALA A 328 -5.51 -3.57 16.97
C ALA A 328 -6.95 -3.91 17.36
N PHE A 329 -7.42 -5.08 16.92
CA PHE A 329 -8.73 -5.62 17.30
C PHE A 329 -8.74 -6.07 18.76
N LEU A 330 -7.71 -6.80 19.20
CA LEU A 330 -7.60 -7.26 20.58
C LEU A 330 -7.60 -6.08 21.56
N THR A 331 -6.84 -5.03 21.26
CA THR A 331 -6.86 -3.77 22.01
C THR A 331 -8.26 -3.15 21.99
N ALA A 332 -8.93 -3.08 20.84
CA ALA A 332 -10.29 -2.55 20.74
C ALA A 332 -11.33 -3.35 21.55
N CYS A 333 -11.16 -4.66 21.73
CA CYS A 333 -12.00 -5.44 22.63
C CYS A 333 -11.78 -5.08 24.10
N MET A 334 -10.52 -4.89 24.52
CA MET A 334 -10.19 -4.52 25.90
C MET A 334 -10.65 -3.10 26.24
N ASP A 335 -10.52 -2.18 25.29
CA ASP A 335 -10.96 -0.79 25.45
C ASP A 335 -12.50 -0.64 25.45
N GLY A 336 -13.24 -1.72 25.23
CA GLY A 336 -14.71 -1.70 25.09
C GLY A 336 -15.21 -1.17 23.74
N ARG A 337 -14.32 -0.69 22.86
CA ARG A 337 -14.67 -0.19 21.52
C ARG A 337 -15.41 -1.22 20.68
N TRP A 338 -15.10 -2.52 20.82
CA TRP A 338 -15.88 -3.57 20.16
C TRP A 338 -17.37 -3.52 20.54
N ALA A 339 -17.65 -3.49 21.85
CA ALA A 339 -19.02 -3.52 22.37
C ALA A 339 -19.75 -2.22 22.00
N GLU A 340 -19.05 -1.08 22.00
CA GLU A 340 -19.60 0.20 21.56
C GLU A 340 -20.03 0.16 20.08
N ARG A 341 -19.19 -0.40 19.19
CA ARG A 341 -19.43 -0.37 17.74
C ARG A 341 -20.41 -1.45 17.29
N PHE A 342 -20.28 -2.68 17.80
CA PHE A 342 -21.01 -3.84 17.28
C PHE A 342 -22.05 -4.41 18.27
N GLY A 343 -22.10 -3.91 19.50
CA GLY A 343 -23.01 -4.40 20.53
C GLY A 343 -22.93 -5.91 20.73
N SER A 344 -24.09 -6.57 20.68
CA SER A 344 -24.22 -8.03 20.79
C SER A 344 -24.40 -8.74 19.44
N GLU A 345 -24.33 -7.99 18.33
CA GLU A 345 -24.59 -8.51 16.99
C GLU A 345 -23.42 -9.32 16.47
N LEU A 346 -22.19 -8.84 16.69
CA LEU A 346 -20.97 -9.56 16.36
C LEU A 346 -20.26 -10.01 17.64
N THR A 347 -19.91 -11.29 17.67
CA THR A 347 -19.13 -11.91 18.73
C THR A 347 -17.72 -12.21 18.21
N PRO A 348 -16.67 -11.67 18.84
CA PRO A 348 -15.31 -12.00 18.48
C PRO A 348 -14.97 -13.43 18.91
N ALA A 349 -14.09 -14.09 18.17
CA ALA A 349 -13.71 -15.46 18.44
C ALA A 349 -12.26 -15.78 18.13
N LEU A 350 -11.69 -16.67 18.95
CA LEU A 350 -10.36 -17.24 18.77
C LEU A 350 -10.45 -18.67 18.26
N LYS A 351 -9.62 -19.04 17.29
CA LYS A 351 -9.48 -20.45 16.87
C LYS A 351 -8.69 -21.22 17.92
N ARG A 352 -9.10 -22.45 18.22
CA ARG A 352 -8.26 -23.38 18.99
C ARG A 352 -6.88 -23.61 18.37
N SER A 353 -6.78 -23.53 17.04
CA SER A 353 -5.53 -23.68 16.32
C SER A 353 -4.62 -22.45 16.37
N CYS A 354 -5.08 -21.31 16.90
CA CYS A 354 -4.21 -20.13 17.01
C CYS A 354 -3.22 -20.31 18.16
N SER A 355 -1.97 -19.98 17.90
CA SER A 355 -0.94 -19.87 18.91
C SER A 355 -0.98 -18.44 19.46
N PHE A 356 -1.27 -18.31 20.76
CA PHE A 356 -1.25 -17.01 21.39
C PHE A 356 0.21 -16.52 21.48
N PRO A 357 0.50 -15.28 21.07
CA PRO A 357 1.85 -14.77 21.12
C PRO A 357 2.32 -14.54 22.57
N ASN A 358 3.63 -14.60 22.80
CA ASN A 358 4.21 -14.35 24.13
C ASN A 358 3.91 -12.89 24.55
N PRO A 359 3.30 -12.66 25.74
CA PRO A 359 2.92 -11.32 26.21
C PRO A 359 4.09 -10.32 26.28
N GLU A 360 5.34 -10.77 26.42
CA GLU A 360 6.50 -9.86 26.43
C GLU A 360 6.71 -9.10 25.13
N TRP A 361 6.14 -9.57 24.02
CA TRP A 361 6.35 -8.98 22.70
C TRP A 361 5.17 -8.13 22.22
N PHE A 362 4.07 -8.08 22.98
CA PHE A 362 2.83 -7.47 22.50
C PHE A 362 2.08 -6.74 23.62
N GLU A 363 1.71 -5.49 23.34
CA GLU A 363 0.90 -4.64 24.24
C GLU A 363 -0.60 -5.02 24.22
N CYS A 364 -0.98 -6.12 23.57
CA CYS A 364 -2.38 -6.43 23.30
C CYS A 364 -3.15 -7.01 24.51
N GLY A 365 -2.50 -7.23 25.65
CA GLY A 365 -3.11 -7.79 26.86
C GLY A 365 -2.76 -9.26 27.10
N THR A 366 -3.24 -9.80 28.22
CA THR A 366 -3.00 -11.19 28.61
C THR A 366 -4.00 -12.13 27.93
N LEU A 367 -3.63 -13.42 27.76
CA LEU A 367 -4.55 -14.44 27.26
C LEU A 367 -5.87 -14.47 28.05
N SER A 368 -5.80 -14.31 29.37
CA SER A 368 -6.99 -14.23 30.25
C SER A 368 -7.95 -13.11 29.85
N GLN A 369 -7.43 -11.92 29.57
CA GLN A 369 -8.23 -10.77 29.11
C GLN A 369 -8.93 -11.07 27.78
N HIS A 370 -8.26 -11.77 26.86
CA HIS A 370 -8.88 -12.17 25.59
C HIS A 370 -9.93 -13.26 25.73
N LEU A 371 -9.71 -14.24 26.61
CA LEU A 371 -10.69 -15.28 26.90
C LEU A 371 -11.95 -14.72 27.58
N ALA A 372 -11.85 -13.56 28.24
CA ALA A 372 -13.00 -12.87 28.80
C ALA A 372 -13.89 -12.21 27.74
N CYS A 373 -13.32 -11.73 26.62
CA CYS A 373 -14.06 -11.03 25.58
C CYS A 373 -14.35 -11.88 24.33
N CYS A 374 -13.63 -12.97 24.09
CA CYS A 374 -13.74 -13.80 22.89
C CYS A 374 -14.39 -15.17 23.15
N LYS A 375 -15.19 -15.64 22.19
CA LYS A 375 -15.62 -17.06 22.13
C LYS A 375 -14.50 -17.94 21.56
N ILE A 376 -14.49 -19.20 21.95
CA ILE A 376 -13.57 -20.18 21.37
C ILE A 376 -14.26 -20.93 20.24
N CYS A 377 -13.58 -21.06 19.10
CA CYS A 377 -14.10 -21.73 17.91
C CYS A 377 -13.17 -22.85 17.42
N GLY A 378 -13.79 -23.87 16.82
CA GLY A 378 -13.11 -25.08 16.37
C GLY A 378 -13.18 -26.21 17.40
N LYS A 379 -12.86 -27.42 16.93
CA LYS A 379 -12.77 -28.62 17.76
C LYS A 379 -11.32 -28.84 18.22
N PRO A 380 -11.09 -29.44 19.39
CA PRO A 380 -9.78 -29.97 19.76
C PRO A 380 -9.21 -30.88 18.66
N PRO A 381 -7.91 -30.82 18.36
CA PRO A 381 -7.29 -31.77 17.45
C PRO A 381 -7.28 -33.17 18.08
N LYS A 382 -7.44 -34.22 17.25
CA LYS A 382 -7.40 -35.60 17.75
C LYS A 382 -5.97 -35.98 18.14
N GLY A 383 -5.77 -36.47 19.36
CA GLY A 383 -4.49 -36.99 19.84
C GLY A 383 -3.40 -35.93 20.06
N ALA A 384 -3.77 -34.65 20.12
CA ALA A 384 -2.85 -33.56 20.43
C ALA A 384 -3.61 -32.45 21.16
N LEU A 385 -2.90 -31.65 21.97
CA LEU A 385 -3.46 -30.41 22.51
C LEU A 385 -3.56 -29.34 21.41
N SER A 386 -4.63 -28.56 21.45
CA SER A 386 -4.74 -27.37 20.62
C SER A 386 -3.66 -26.32 20.95
N ALA A 387 -3.30 -25.49 19.97
CA ALA A 387 -2.27 -24.47 20.16
C ALA A 387 -2.67 -23.47 21.26
N LEU A 388 -3.95 -23.11 21.32
CA LEU A 388 -4.48 -22.21 22.34
C LEU A 388 -4.52 -22.86 23.73
N ALA A 389 -4.77 -24.18 23.82
CA ALA A 389 -4.67 -24.91 25.08
C ALA A 389 -3.22 -24.93 25.60
N LYS A 390 -2.23 -25.12 24.72
CA LYS A 390 -0.82 -25.03 25.10
C LYS A 390 -0.46 -23.65 25.65
N SER A 391 -0.87 -22.57 24.96
CA SER A 391 -0.70 -21.20 25.48
C SER A 391 -1.39 -21.01 26.84
N ALA A 392 -2.59 -21.55 27.03
CA ALA A 392 -3.31 -21.45 28.30
C ALA A 392 -2.60 -22.16 29.47
N LEU A 393 -1.99 -23.31 29.23
CA LEU A 393 -1.21 -24.01 30.25
C LEU A 393 0.01 -23.20 30.69
N THR A 394 0.65 -22.49 29.77
CA THR A 394 1.78 -21.61 30.07
C THR A 394 1.32 -20.33 30.79
N ASP A 395 0.36 -19.61 30.19
CA ASP A 395 0.12 -18.20 30.51
C ASP A 395 -0.92 -17.97 31.61
N LEU A 396 -1.84 -18.90 31.85
CA LEU A 396 -2.90 -18.73 32.85
C LEU A 396 -2.43 -19.14 34.24
N SER A 397 -2.96 -18.49 35.28
CA SER A 397 -2.87 -18.99 36.66
C SER A 397 -3.66 -20.29 36.86
N ALA A 398 -3.40 -21.03 37.94
CA ALA A 398 -4.14 -22.25 38.24
C ALA A 398 -5.66 -22.02 38.39
N GLN A 399 -6.06 -20.89 38.98
CA GLN A 399 -7.47 -20.52 39.15
C GLN A 399 -8.14 -20.21 37.80
N GLU A 400 -7.48 -19.44 36.93
CA GLU A 400 -8.00 -19.14 35.59
C GLU A 400 -8.07 -20.41 34.73
N LEU A 401 -7.06 -21.27 34.82
CA LEU A 401 -7.06 -22.57 34.13
C LEU A 401 -8.24 -23.43 34.57
N ALA A 402 -8.52 -23.47 35.87
CA ALA A 402 -9.67 -24.20 36.42
C ALA A 402 -11.01 -23.67 35.86
N GLN A 403 -11.14 -22.35 35.67
CA GLN A 403 -12.31 -21.77 35.02
C GLN A 403 -12.41 -22.17 33.54
N GLN A 404 -11.28 -22.27 32.83
CA GLN A 404 -11.26 -22.67 31.42
C GLN A 404 -11.55 -24.15 31.16
N LEU A 405 -11.51 -24.99 32.19
CA LEU A 405 -11.89 -26.40 32.14
C LEU A 405 -13.42 -26.64 32.24
N LEU A 406 -14.20 -25.62 32.58
CA LEU A 406 -15.65 -25.74 32.68
C LEU A 406 -16.29 -26.00 31.29
N PRO A 407 -17.46 -26.67 31.21
CA PRO A 407 -18.15 -26.91 29.95
C PRO A 407 -18.38 -25.61 29.15
N GLY A 408 -18.13 -25.66 27.83
CA GLY A 408 -18.25 -24.52 26.92
C GLY A 408 -17.10 -23.51 26.98
N ARG A 409 -16.06 -23.74 27.78
CA ARG A 409 -14.86 -22.88 27.86
C ARG A 409 -13.71 -23.40 26.98
N LEU A 410 -12.56 -22.74 27.04
CA LEU A 410 -11.42 -23.01 26.16
C LEU A 410 -10.98 -24.47 26.16
N LEU A 411 -10.85 -25.08 27.33
CA LEU A 411 -10.29 -26.43 27.46
C LEU A 411 -11.36 -27.53 27.38
N ASP A 412 -12.61 -27.16 27.16
CA ASP A 412 -13.69 -28.13 27.00
C ASP A 412 -13.39 -29.08 25.82
N GLY A 413 -13.48 -30.37 26.06
CA GLY A 413 -13.18 -31.42 25.08
C GLY A 413 -11.70 -31.67 24.77
N GLU A 414 -10.75 -30.92 25.33
CA GLU A 414 -9.33 -31.33 25.28
C GLU A 414 -9.13 -32.62 26.09
N ASP A 415 -8.15 -33.44 25.70
CA ASP A 415 -7.84 -34.69 26.41
C ASP A 415 -7.18 -34.38 27.76
N PRO A 416 -7.80 -34.75 28.90
CA PRO A 416 -7.23 -34.50 30.21
C PRO A 416 -5.84 -35.13 30.39
N MET A 417 -5.58 -36.28 29.79
CA MET A 417 -4.29 -36.96 29.90
C MET A 417 -3.19 -36.19 29.17
N LEU A 418 -3.50 -35.61 28.02
CA LEU A 418 -2.57 -34.75 27.29
C LEU A 418 -2.32 -33.43 28.02
N LEU A 419 -3.36 -32.86 28.67
CA LEU A 419 -3.19 -31.68 29.51
C LEU A 419 -2.27 -31.98 30.70
N LEU A 420 -2.45 -33.13 31.36
CA LEU A 420 -1.58 -33.56 32.46
C LEU A 420 -0.15 -33.80 31.99
N GLN A 421 0.05 -34.51 30.89
CA GLN A 421 1.37 -34.77 30.32
C GLN A 421 2.13 -33.48 29.99
N ALA A 422 1.45 -32.46 29.48
CA ALA A 422 2.05 -31.16 29.17
C ALA A 422 2.45 -30.36 30.43
N LEU A 423 1.98 -30.76 31.62
CA LEU A 423 2.24 -30.10 32.90
C LEU A 423 3.33 -30.83 33.72
N GLU A 424 3.95 -31.90 33.21
CA GLU A 424 4.86 -32.78 33.98
C GLU A 424 6.29 -32.22 34.19
N GLU A 425 6.65 -31.08 33.59
CA GLU A 425 8.06 -30.64 33.51
C GLU A 425 8.50 -29.56 34.52
N ASP A 426 7.63 -29.02 35.39
CA ASP A 426 8.01 -27.91 36.31
C ASP A 426 7.27 -27.94 37.67
N GLU A 427 8.00 -27.73 38.78
CA GLU A 427 7.43 -27.68 40.15
C GLU A 427 6.45 -26.51 40.34
N ALA A 428 6.56 -25.43 39.56
CA ALA A 428 5.62 -24.31 39.59
C ALA A 428 4.20 -24.66 39.11
N ILE A 429 3.98 -25.90 38.67
CA ILE A 429 2.76 -26.36 37.99
C ILE A 429 1.86 -27.23 38.89
N VAL A 430 2.27 -27.53 40.14
CA VAL A 430 1.49 -28.41 41.05
C VAL A 430 0.02 -27.99 41.17
N ASP A 431 -0.25 -26.70 41.34
CA ASP A 431 -1.62 -26.18 41.46
C ASP A 431 -2.43 -26.31 40.18
N LYS A 432 -1.80 -26.11 39.00
CA LYS A 432 -2.45 -26.31 37.69
C LYS A 432 -2.80 -27.78 37.47
N ARG A 433 -1.89 -28.69 37.84
CA ARG A 433 -2.10 -30.13 37.76
C ARG A 433 -3.23 -30.59 38.68
N ALA A 434 -3.27 -30.07 39.91
CA ALA A 434 -4.36 -30.33 40.84
C ALA A 434 -5.72 -29.88 40.26
N ALA A 435 -5.78 -28.72 39.60
CA ALA A 435 -7.00 -28.25 38.95
C ALA A 435 -7.47 -29.16 37.81
N VAL A 436 -6.57 -29.67 36.97
CA VAL A 436 -6.90 -30.61 35.89
C VAL A 436 -7.37 -31.96 36.46
N LEU A 437 -6.66 -32.51 37.45
CA LEU A 437 -7.03 -33.78 38.11
C LEU A 437 -8.40 -33.70 38.77
N ALA A 438 -8.69 -32.62 39.49
CA ALA A 438 -9.96 -32.43 40.20
C ALA A 438 -11.17 -32.39 39.24
N LEU A 439 -10.98 -31.96 37.99
CA LEU A 439 -12.04 -32.00 36.98
C LEU A 439 -12.19 -33.39 36.36
N HIS A 440 -11.07 -34.09 36.16
CA HIS A 440 -11.08 -35.44 35.60
C HIS A 440 -11.80 -36.42 36.51
N THR A 441 -11.49 -36.42 37.82
CA THR A 441 -12.13 -37.31 38.80
C THR A 441 -13.63 -37.04 38.95
N LYS A 442 -14.06 -35.77 38.94
CA LYS A 442 -15.49 -35.41 38.97
C LYS A 442 -16.26 -35.91 37.75
N LYS A 443 -15.60 -36.03 36.59
CA LYS A 443 -16.23 -36.52 35.36
C LYS A 443 -16.43 -38.04 35.41
N GLU A 444 -15.53 -38.77 36.08
CA GLU A 444 -15.68 -40.21 36.33
C GLU A 444 -16.77 -40.50 37.38
N GLU A 445 -16.91 -39.66 38.41
CA GLU A 445 -17.96 -39.80 39.42
C GLU A 445 -19.38 -39.50 38.88
N ALA A 446 -19.48 -38.69 37.83
CA ALA A 446 -20.74 -38.35 37.18
C ALA A 446 -21.24 -39.41 36.18
N ASP A 447 -20.47 -40.47 35.92
CA ASP A 447 -20.84 -41.54 34.99
C ASP A 447 -20.94 -42.94 35.65
N PRO A 448 -21.90 -43.20 36.58
CA PRO A 448 -22.19 -44.58 36.97
C PRO A 448 -23.31 -45.22 36.15
N TYR A 449 -24.36 -44.50 35.75
CA TYR A 449 -25.60 -45.06 35.17
C TYR A 449 -26.49 -43.97 34.52
N ASP A 450 -26.10 -43.37 33.40
CA ASP A 450 -27.09 -42.77 32.48
C ASP A 450 -27.49 -43.81 31.43
N LEU A 451 -28.58 -44.52 31.76
CA LEU A 451 -29.40 -45.40 30.93
C LEU A 451 -30.38 -44.61 30.07
#